data_AF-A0A1Y5Q5L7-F1
#
_entry.id   AF-A0A1Y5Q5L7-F1
#
_cell.length_a   1.000
_cell.length_b   1.000
_cell.length_c   1.000
_cell.angle_alpha   90.00
_cell.angle_beta   90.00
_cell.angle_gamma   90.00
#
_symmetry.space_group_name_H-M   'P 1'
#
loop_
_entity.id
_entity.type
_entity.pdbx_description
1 polymer ?
#
loop_
_entity_poly.entity_id
_entity_poly.type
_entity_poly.pdbx_seq_one_letter_code
_entity_poly.pdbx_strand_id
1 'polypeptide(L)'
;MADIIRAFRRAGGEGKPVFVQAKLSYARTDELAMREACEQWRTNALPRIASENLRSPAELERAAREVRVEDVARAVHVSADLERHVEWLRQYARLGVSRLYLHNVNREQSRFIRDFGKVVVDALGEGPE
;
A
#
# COMPACT_ATOMS: atom_id res chain seq x y z
N MET A 1 -11.49 6.38 -0.73
CA MET A 1 -10.78 6.31 -2.04
C MET A 1 -11.64 6.87 -3.18
N ALA A 2 -12.85 6.36 -3.41
CA ALA A 2 -13.72 6.84 -4.49
C ALA A 2 -13.91 8.37 -4.49
N ASP A 3 -14.15 8.99 -3.33
CA ASP A 3 -14.34 10.44 -3.23
C ASP A 3 -13.07 11.23 -3.57
N ILE A 4 -11.89 10.70 -3.22
CA ILE A 4 -10.59 11.28 -3.56
C ILE A 4 -10.39 11.26 -5.08
N ILE A 5 -10.67 10.13 -5.73
CA ILE A 5 -10.58 10.00 -7.20
C ILE A 5 -11.57 10.94 -7.89
N ARG A 6 -12.82 11.03 -7.41
CA ARG A 6 -13.81 11.98 -7.95
C ARG A 6 -13.35 13.43 -7.79
N ALA A 7 -12.81 13.79 -6.63
CA ALA A 7 -12.29 15.13 -6.38
C ALA A 7 -11.11 15.45 -7.32
N PHE A 8 -10.18 14.51 -7.50
CA PHE A 8 -9.07 14.66 -8.43
C PHE A 8 -9.54 14.83 -9.87
N ARG A 9 -10.47 14.00 -10.36
CA ARG A 9 -11.00 14.13 -11.73
C ARG A 9 -11.70 15.47 -11.97
N ARG A 10 -12.38 16.01 -10.95
CA ARG A 10 -13.08 17.30 -11.05
C ARG A 10 -12.12 18.49 -11.09
N ALA A 11 -11.01 18.45 -10.34
CA ALA A 11 -10.15 19.61 -10.10
C ALA A 11 -8.73 19.50 -10.69
N GLY A 12 -8.31 18.31 -11.12
CA GLY A 12 -6.94 18.02 -11.53
C GLY A 12 -6.59 18.52 -12.93
N GLY A 13 -7.60 18.80 -13.76
CA GLY A 13 -7.46 19.12 -15.18
C GLY A 13 -7.98 17.99 -16.06
N GLU A 14 -8.59 18.35 -17.18
CA GLU A 14 -9.21 17.41 -18.13
C GLU A 14 -8.17 16.42 -18.69
N GLY A 15 -8.59 15.16 -18.88
CA GLY A 15 -7.75 14.11 -19.46
C GLY A 15 -6.60 13.60 -18.58
N LYS A 16 -6.38 14.13 -17.38
CA LYS A 16 -5.27 13.65 -16.53
C LYS A 16 -5.50 12.23 -16.02
N PRO A 17 -4.52 11.33 -16.15
CA PRO A 17 -4.66 9.96 -15.68
C PRO A 17 -4.66 9.91 -14.14
N VAL A 18 -5.33 8.90 -13.60
CA VAL A 18 -5.35 8.65 -12.15
C VAL A 18 -4.44 7.46 -11.88
N PHE A 19 -3.37 7.68 -11.13
CA PHE A 19 -2.48 6.63 -10.67
C PHE A 19 -2.69 6.38 -9.19
N VAL A 20 -2.75 5.11 -8.80
CA VAL A 20 -2.87 4.71 -7.39
C VAL A 20 -1.69 3.84 -7.02
N GLN A 21 -0.96 4.22 -5.97
CA GLN A 21 0.03 3.36 -5.34
C GLN A 21 -0.64 2.61 -4.17
N ALA A 22 -0.71 1.29 -4.29
CA ALA A 22 -1.21 0.41 -3.24
C ALA A 22 -0.04 -0.09 -2.39
N LYS A 23 -0.09 0.21 -1.08
CA LYS A 23 0.87 -0.29 -0.10
C LYS A 23 0.42 -1.68 0.33
N LEU A 24 1.28 -2.66 0.13
CA LEU A 24 1.01 -4.08 0.34
C LEU A 24 2.07 -4.65 1.27
N SER A 25 1.68 -5.62 2.08
CA SER A 25 2.62 -6.45 2.82
C SER A 25 2.28 -7.91 2.56
N TYR A 26 3.20 -8.60 1.91
CA TYR A 26 3.07 -10.00 1.52
C TYR A 26 4.25 -10.82 2.04
N ALA A 27 3.92 -11.92 2.71
CA ALA A 27 4.89 -12.91 3.13
C ALA A 27 4.25 -14.31 3.15
N ARG A 28 4.98 -15.31 3.67
CA ARG A 28 4.50 -16.71 3.70
C ARG A 28 3.35 -16.95 4.68
N THR A 29 3.21 -16.11 5.71
CA THR A 29 2.13 -16.19 6.71
C THR A 29 1.69 -14.77 7.09
N ASP A 30 0.47 -14.64 7.59
CA ASP A 30 -0.08 -13.33 8.00
C ASP A 30 0.73 -12.73 9.14
N GLU A 31 1.23 -13.55 10.08
CA GLU A 31 2.07 -13.07 11.18
C GLU A 31 3.40 -12.53 10.67
N LEU A 32 4.00 -13.19 9.67
CA LEU A 32 5.22 -12.70 9.04
C LEU A 32 4.97 -11.41 8.26
N ALA A 33 3.89 -11.36 7.49
CA ALA A 33 3.50 -10.17 6.73
C ALA A 33 3.29 -8.98 7.68
N MET A 34 2.50 -9.15 8.74
CA MET A 34 2.23 -8.10 9.72
C MET A 34 3.49 -7.66 10.47
N ARG A 35 4.35 -8.61 10.86
CA ARG A 35 5.61 -8.29 11.54
C ARG A 35 6.53 -7.46 10.64
N GLU A 36 6.71 -7.89 9.38
CA GLU A 36 7.55 -7.17 8.42
C GLU A 36 6.95 -5.80 8.06
N ALA A 37 5.63 -5.69 7.94
CA ALA A 37 4.94 -4.40 7.77
C ALA A 37 5.22 -3.46 8.94
N CYS A 38 5.14 -3.97 10.18
CA CYS A 38 5.47 -3.18 11.36
C CYS A 38 6.93 -2.74 11.36
N GLU A 39 7.86 -3.64 11.07
CA GLU A 39 9.30 -3.35 11.07
C GLU A 39 9.65 -2.30 10.01
N GLN A 40 9.09 -2.40 8.80
CA GLN A 40 9.46 -1.54 7.68
C GLN A 40 8.61 -0.27 7.57
N TRP A 41 7.40 -0.24 8.12
CA TRP A 41 6.40 0.78 7.78
C TRP A 41 5.83 1.59 8.96
N ARG A 42 6.17 1.27 10.22
CA ARG A 42 5.64 2.00 11.41
C ARG A 42 5.82 3.52 11.34
N THR A 43 6.97 4.00 10.85
CA THR A 43 7.25 5.43 10.71
C THR A 43 6.25 6.15 9.80
N ASN A 44 5.73 5.45 8.79
CA ASN A 44 4.75 5.96 7.84
C ASN A 44 3.29 5.89 8.35
N ALA A 45 3.07 5.30 9.52
CA ALA A 45 1.77 5.24 10.19
C ALA A 45 1.68 6.22 11.38
N LEU A 46 2.69 7.06 11.57
CA LEU A 46 2.65 8.13 12.57
C LEU A 46 1.53 9.15 12.24
N PRO A 47 0.84 9.69 13.26
CA PRO A 47 -0.06 10.81 13.06
C PRO A 47 0.65 11.98 12.40
N ARG A 48 0.00 12.63 11.44
CA ARG A 48 0.56 13.75 10.66
C ARG A 48 1.21 14.84 11.54
N ILE A 49 0.51 15.26 12.59
CA ILE A 49 0.99 16.29 13.53
C ILE A 49 2.27 15.85 14.24
N ALA A 50 2.42 14.56 14.54
CA ALA A 50 3.65 14.04 15.11
C ALA A 50 4.76 14.07 14.06
N SER A 51 4.53 13.53 12.86
CA SER A 51 5.58 13.41 11.82
C SER A 51 6.13 14.75 11.32
N GLU A 52 5.31 15.81 11.27
CA GLU A 52 5.72 17.13 10.76
C GLU A 52 6.69 17.88 11.68
N ASN A 53 6.78 17.49 12.96
CA ASN A 53 7.56 18.20 13.97
C ASN A 53 8.86 17.48 14.38
N LEU A 54 9.11 16.26 13.89
CA LEU A 54 10.33 15.51 14.19
C LEU A 54 11.47 16.02 13.31
N ARG A 55 12.65 16.26 13.91
CA ARG A 55 13.79 16.91 13.26
C ARG A 55 14.98 15.99 13.06
N SER A 56 14.91 14.75 13.54
CA SER A 56 15.98 13.77 13.39
C SER A 56 15.46 12.34 13.20
N PRO A 57 16.27 11.45 12.57
CA PRO A 57 15.93 10.03 12.46
C PRO A 57 15.70 9.35 13.81
N ALA A 58 16.45 9.73 14.86
CA ALA A 58 16.32 9.14 16.18
C ALA A 58 14.99 9.50 16.86
N GLU A 59 14.48 10.73 16.64
CA GLU A 59 13.14 11.13 17.09
C GLU A 59 12.05 10.37 16.35
N LEU A 60 12.22 10.16 15.03
CA LEU A 60 11.31 9.36 14.22
C LEU A 60 11.24 7.91 14.70
N GLU A 61 12.38 7.28 14.95
CA GLU A 61 12.44 5.91 15.45
C GLU A 61 11.76 5.78 16.82
N ARG A 62 12.02 6.73 17.73
CA ARG A 62 11.39 6.75 19.05
C ARG A 62 9.88 6.89 18.95
N ALA A 63 9.39 7.81 18.13
CA ALA A 63 7.95 8.01 17.93
C ALA A 63 7.30 6.77 17.30
N ALA A 64 7.97 6.12 16.35
CA ALA A 64 7.46 4.93 15.68
C ALA A 64 7.29 3.71 16.60
N ARG A 65 7.92 3.68 17.78
CA ARG A 65 7.72 2.62 18.79
C ARG A 65 6.34 2.65 19.42
N GLU A 66 5.72 3.83 19.48
CA GLU A 66 4.36 4.02 20.01
C GLU A 66 3.26 3.66 18.99
N VAL A 67 3.63 3.43 17.73
CA VAL A 67 2.69 3.04 16.67
C VAL A 67 2.23 1.62 16.91
N ARG A 68 0.91 1.44 17.01
CA ARG A 68 0.30 0.14 17.24
C ARG A 68 0.17 -0.63 15.94
N VAL A 69 0.06 -1.95 16.05
CA VAL A 69 -0.09 -2.85 14.89
C VAL A 69 -1.34 -2.49 14.07
N GLU A 70 -2.42 -2.08 14.73
CA GLU A 70 -3.69 -1.72 14.08
C GLU A 70 -3.56 -0.44 13.24
N ASP A 71 -2.66 0.47 13.63
CA ASP A 71 -2.43 1.70 12.89
C ASP A 71 -1.66 1.41 11.59
N VAL A 72 -0.74 0.43 11.62
CA VAL A 72 -0.09 -0.10 10.41
C VAL A 72 -1.08 -0.84 9.52
N ALA A 73 -1.92 -1.71 10.11
CA ALA A 73 -2.92 -2.50 9.37
C ALA A 73 -3.98 -1.65 8.66
N ARG A 74 -4.22 -0.42 9.14
CA ARG A 74 -5.09 0.56 8.45
C ARG A 74 -4.40 1.26 7.28
N ALA A 75 -3.07 1.34 7.29
CA ALA A 75 -2.27 2.06 6.31
C ALA A 75 -1.73 1.16 5.19
N VAL A 76 -1.65 -0.15 5.42
CA VAL A 76 -1.06 -1.15 4.52
C VAL A 76 -2.01 -2.34 4.40
N HIS A 77 -2.18 -2.84 3.19
CA HIS A 77 -2.90 -4.09 2.92
C HIS A 77 -2.01 -5.28 3.28
N VAL A 78 -2.26 -5.89 4.44
CA VAL A 78 -1.43 -6.99 4.99
C VAL A 78 -2.14 -8.32 4.79
N SER A 79 -1.52 -9.25 4.06
CA SER A 79 -2.03 -10.61 3.87
C SER A 79 -0.96 -11.52 3.28
N ALA A 80 -0.93 -12.79 3.69
CA ALA A 80 -0.21 -13.86 3.00
C ALA A 80 -1.02 -14.51 1.87
N ASP A 81 -2.32 -14.26 1.81
CA ASP A 81 -3.20 -14.72 0.72
C ASP A 81 -3.13 -13.75 -0.47
N LEU A 82 -2.72 -14.27 -1.63
CA LEU A 82 -2.65 -13.54 -2.90
C LEU A 82 -4.02 -13.17 -3.44
N GLU A 83 -5.04 -14.01 -3.24
CA GLU A 83 -6.41 -13.70 -3.70
C GLU A 83 -6.97 -12.52 -2.93
N ARG A 84 -6.63 -12.38 -1.65
CA ARG A 84 -6.98 -11.20 -0.86
C ARG A 84 -6.38 -9.92 -1.43
N HIS A 85 -5.14 -9.97 -1.92
CA HIS A 85 -4.53 -8.84 -2.63
C HIS A 85 -5.25 -8.53 -3.95
N VAL A 86 -5.64 -9.55 -4.71
CA VAL A 86 -6.44 -9.39 -5.93
C VAL A 86 -7.76 -8.68 -5.62
N GLU A 87 -8.47 -9.07 -4.56
CA GLU A 87 -9.73 -8.43 -4.16
C GLU A 87 -9.58 -6.94 -3.89
N TRP A 88 -8.59 -6.54 -3.08
CA TRP A 88 -8.32 -5.13 -2.79
C TRP A 88 -7.95 -4.34 -4.04
N LEU A 89 -7.11 -4.90 -4.90
CA LEU A 89 -6.66 -4.23 -6.12
C LEU A 89 -7.77 -4.11 -7.16
N ARG A 90 -8.65 -5.12 -7.28
CA ARG A 90 -9.85 -5.05 -8.13
C ARG A 90 -10.79 -3.94 -7.69
N GLN A 91 -10.92 -3.68 -6.38
CA GLN A 91 -11.71 -2.55 -5.90
C GLN A 91 -11.17 -1.21 -6.40
N TYR A 92 -9.85 -1.04 -6.48
CA TYR A 92 -9.25 0.16 -7.06
C TYR A 92 -9.38 0.22 -8.58
N ALA A 93 -9.16 -0.90 -9.28
CA ALA A 93 -9.30 -0.99 -10.72
C ALA A 93 -10.72 -0.59 -11.18
N ARG A 94 -11.76 -1.05 -10.46
CA ARG A 94 -13.18 -0.70 -10.72
C ARG A 94 -13.48 0.80 -10.61
N LEU A 95 -12.61 1.58 -9.97
CA LEU A 95 -12.76 3.04 -9.92
C LEU A 95 -12.28 3.74 -11.21
N GLY A 96 -11.78 2.98 -12.19
CA GLY A 96 -11.29 3.48 -13.48
C GLY A 96 -9.92 4.16 -13.37
N VAL A 97 -9.07 3.68 -12.47
CA VAL A 97 -7.69 4.18 -12.37
C VAL A 97 -6.89 3.74 -13.60
N SER A 98 -6.02 4.61 -14.09
CA SER A 98 -5.21 4.34 -15.28
C SER A 98 -4.07 3.36 -14.98
N ARG A 99 -3.46 3.46 -13.79
CA ARG A 99 -2.35 2.58 -13.37
C ARG A 99 -2.42 2.27 -11.88
N LEU A 100 -2.13 1.01 -11.54
CA LEU A 100 -1.89 0.55 -10.18
C LEU A 100 -0.39 0.31 -10.00
N TYR A 101 0.21 0.99 -9.03
CA TYR A 101 1.58 0.74 -8.58
C TYR A 101 1.54 -0.13 -7.33
N LEU A 102 2.02 -1.36 -7.45
CA LEU A 102 2.05 -2.31 -6.34
C LEU A 102 3.34 -2.13 -5.55
N HIS A 103 3.24 -1.66 -4.31
CA HIS A 103 4.39 -1.39 -3.45
C HIS A 103 4.39 -2.34 -2.26
N ASN A 104 5.17 -3.41 -2.36
CA ASN A 104 5.43 -4.29 -1.22
C ASN A 104 6.38 -3.62 -0.23
N VAL A 105 5.92 -3.42 1.01
CA VAL A 105 6.69 -2.76 2.07
C VAL A 105 7.71 -3.70 2.72
N ASN A 106 7.60 -5.00 2.48
CA ASN A 106 8.49 -6.01 3.07
C ASN A 106 9.82 -6.12 2.29
N ARG A 107 10.81 -6.84 2.84
CA ARG A 107 12.17 -6.89 2.24
C ARG A 107 12.36 -7.98 1.18
N GLU A 108 11.54 -9.03 1.20
CA GLU A 108 11.63 -10.19 0.27
C GLU A 108 11.06 -9.87 -1.13
N GLN A 109 11.65 -8.90 -1.82
CA GLN A 109 11.13 -8.35 -3.09
C GLN A 109 11.10 -9.37 -4.23
N SER A 110 12.09 -10.24 -4.34
CA SER A 110 12.13 -11.27 -5.40
C SER A 110 10.96 -12.26 -5.30
N ARG A 111 10.53 -12.58 -4.06
CA ARG A 111 9.35 -13.42 -3.82
C ARG A 111 8.09 -12.67 -4.22
N PHE A 112 7.94 -11.45 -3.73
CA PHE A 112 6.82 -10.59 -4.09
C PHE A 112 6.64 -10.49 -5.60
N ILE A 113 7.69 -10.10 -6.34
CA ILE A 113 7.64 -9.93 -7.80
C ILE A 113 7.22 -11.23 -8.50
N ARG A 114 7.82 -12.37 -8.11
CA ARG A 114 7.51 -13.66 -8.73
C ARG A 114 6.08 -14.10 -8.45
N ASP A 115 5.63 -14.01 -7.21
CA ASP A 115 4.34 -14.58 -6.78
C ASP A 115 3.19 -13.64 -7.19
N PHE A 116 3.37 -12.32 -7.09
CA PHE A 116 2.40 -11.34 -7.61
C PHE A 116 2.35 -11.36 -9.14
N GLY A 117 3.49 -11.50 -9.82
CA GLY A 117 3.51 -11.59 -11.28
C GLY A 117 2.64 -12.74 -11.81
N LYS A 118 2.74 -13.92 -11.18
CA LYS A 118 2.02 -15.13 -11.61
C LYS A 118 0.54 -15.20 -11.23
N VAL A 119 0.13 -14.45 -10.21
CA VAL A 119 -1.22 -14.59 -9.64
C VAL A 119 -1.96 -13.27 -9.73
N VAL A 120 -1.38 -12.23 -9.14
CA VAL A 120 -2.07 -10.94 -8.98
C VAL A 120 -2.14 -10.17 -10.28
N VAL A 121 -1.03 -10.09 -11.02
CA VAL A 121 -0.99 -9.40 -12.32
C VAL A 121 -1.86 -10.15 -13.33
N ASP A 122 -1.70 -11.46 -13.43
CA ASP A 122 -2.52 -12.31 -14.31
C ASP A 122 -4.04 -12.17 -14.02
N ALA A 123 -4.42 -12.11 -12.73
CA ALA A 123 -5.84 -11.98 -12.34
C ALA A 123 -6.42 -10.57 -12.54
N LEU A 124 -5.58 -9.53 -12.63
CA LEU A 124 -6.00 -8.15 -12.91
C LEU A 124 -6.04 -7.85 -14.41
N GLY A 125 -5.23 -8.56 -15.21
CA GLY A 125 -5.07 -8.32 -16.64
C GLY A 125 -4.28 -7.04 -16.94
N GLU A 126 -4.06 -6.79 -18.23
CA GLU A 126 -3.46 -5.54 -18.69
C GLU A 126 -4.48 -4.39 -18.58
N GLY A 127 -4.02 -3.24 -18.11
CA GLY A 127 -4.81 -2.02 -18.14
C GLY A 127 -4.94 -1.48 -19.57
N PRO A 128 -5.90 -0.58 -19.84
CA PRO A 128 -5.98 0.11 -21.13
C PRO A 128 -4.66 0.86 -21.42
N GLU A 129 -4.22 0.81 -22.68
CA GLU A 129 -3.03 1.53 -23.17
C GLU A 129 -3.11 3.05 -22.98
#